data_AF-A0A812KP92-F1
#
_entry.id   AF-A0A812KP92-F1
#
_cell.length_a   1.000
_cell.length_b   1.000
_cell.length_c   1.000
_cell.angle_alpha   90.00
_cell.angle_beta   90.00
_cell.angle_gamma   90.00
#
_symmetry.space_group_name_H-M   'P 1'
#
loop_
_entity.id
_entity.type
_entity.pdbx_description
1 polymer ?
#
loop_
_entity_poly.entity_id
_entity_poly.type
_entity_poly.pdbx_seq_one_letter_code
_entity_poly.pdbx_strand_id
1 'polypeptide(L)'
;MFIWQLVAFLAGRGAAKSFSGLETSYRFAQLTDVHIEPFYNPERGHLKGGVCRVPEAFNKSSCVPFKVEPEAATYPLGRLNCDPPFALLRSVLEHMAHVAETEKPDFVMFTGDIPSHQLSCQFHQARTIEMVIEMMADKLKKVAPTWFPAMGNNDYFPNYNVSMEPNSPWQQFVASIYAREGVLSGEQLKTFAAGGYYSASPRPGLKVIVLNTVVWSQKVLDWNAAPKKHVHHHQDVSEANLYHGPDAPLEGSDTSGWVWDEDVASKKIFVDCDARPADPYGQLAWARQELLRARSSGQRVIVAGHVPPGNKVGSNNFCQQHLDDFKHLTQDFADIIEVQLYGDHSNDEFRMVWEETPRPRAVSSILVSAGVTPRKHCNPSWRMFEVSKEHQVSDFSQYFLRLADTDIQLNMDSRWEKLHRLGRDEEVSWKFWQKQYSFRDQYGVGLDPEELQELWMALQRDPGLLRTYVSHMFSQTVGNYDYFDYICDMRYLSEEKNDACSARGALLESPPPLELRRAIGPTSSDAEVAETYGSMRLAVLGASLTLNLLLGSVVLLMVRRRRREEAASYVALP
;
A
#
# COMPACT_ATOMS: atom_id res chain seq x y z
N MET A 1 -33.55 48.75 -20.73
CA MET A 1 -34.06 47.37 -20.53
C MET A 1 -33.53 46.37 -21.57
N PHE A 2 -32.27 46.48 -22.03
CA PHE A 2 -31.77 45.57 -23.08
C PHE A 2 -30.23 45.34 -23.11
N ILE A 3 -29.52 45.49 -21.99
CA ILE A 3 -28.06 45.20 -21.93
C ILE A 3 -27.68 44.26 -20.77
N TRP A 4 -28.58 43.94 -19.84
CA TRP A 4 -28.29 43.05 -18.71
C TRP A 4 -28.69 41.57 -18.93
N GLN A 5 -29.32 41.22 -20.05
CA GLN A 5 -29.73 39.84 -20.35
C GLN A 5 -28.78 39.05 -21.26
N LEU A 6 -27.75 39.68 -21.85
CA LEU A 6 -26.80 38.98 -22.74
C LEU A 6 -25.55 38.44 -22.02
N VAL A 7 -25.20 38.96 -20.84
CA VAL A 7 -24.06 38.47 -20.04
C VAL A 7 -24.41 37.18 -19.28
N ALA A 8 -25.71 36.91 -19.06
CA ALA A 8 -26.17 35.70 -18.38
C ALA A 8 -26.22 34.44 -19.28
N PHE A 9 -26.01 34.57 -20.59
CA PHE A 9 -26.09 33.43 -21.53
C PHE A 9 -24.73 32.87 -21.98
N LEU A 10 -23.62 33.52 -21.61
CA LEU A 10 -22.25 33.04 -21.90
C LEU A 10 -21.44 32.66 -20.64
N ALA A 11 -22.05 32.74 -19.45
CA ALA A 11 -21.46 32.30 -18.18
C ALA A 11 -21.92 30.88 -17.76
N GLY A 12 -22.49 30.11 -18.68
CA GLY A 12 -22.95 28.73 -18.45
C GLY A 12 -21.96 27.70 -18.97
N ARG A 13 -20.82 27.52 -18.30
CA ARG A 13 -19.97 26.31 -18.30
C ARG A 13 -18.79 26.54 -17.37
N GLY A 14 -18.77 25.83 -16.25
CA GLY A 14 -17.74 25.95 -15.21
C GLY A 14 -18.29 26.47 -13.89
N ALA A 15 -19.36 25.86 -13.37
CA ALA A 15 -19.58 25.91 -11.93
C ALA A 15 -18.45 25.07 -11.31
N ALA A 16 -17.42 25.74 -10.79
CA ALA A 16 -16.49 25.13 -9.86
C ALA A 16 -17.33 24.54 -8.72
N LYS A 17 -17.34 23.20 -8.60
CA LYS A 17 -17.98 22.55 -7.46
C LYS A 17 -17.17 22.93 -6.24
N SER A 18 -17.71 23.81 -5.41
CA SER A 18 -17.26 23.94 -4.03
C SER A 18 -17.61 22.64 -3.32
N PHE A 19 -16.65 21.73 -3.17
CA PHE A 19 -16.79 20.38 -2.59
C PHE A 19 -16.95 20.36 -1.06
N SER A 20 -17.15 21.52 -0.43
CA SER A 20 -17.53 21.62 0.98
C SER A 20 -18.94 21.03 1.22
N GLY A 21 -19.03 19.74 1.55
CA GLY A 21 -20.25 19.14 2.10
C GLY A 21 -20.92 18.02 1.28
N LEU A 22 -20.17 17.18 0.56
CA LEU A 22 -20.75 15.91 0.09
C LEU A 22 -21.02 15.02 1.31
N GLU A 23 -22.31 14.81 1.63
CA GLU A 23 -22.74 13.92 2.69
C GLU A 23 -22.40 12.46 2.33
N THR A 24 -21.68 11.79 3.24
CA THR A 24 -21.32 10.38 3.09
C THR A 24 -22.56 9.50 3.12
N SER A 25 -22.80 8.78 2.03
CA SER A 25 -23.97 7.90 1.83
C SER A 25 -23.64 6.45 2.12
N TYR A 26 -22.43 6.01 1.76
CA TYR A 26 -21.93 4.66 2.02
C TYR A 26 -20.41 4.65 2.05
N ARG A 27 -19.84 3.50 2.45
CA ARG A 27 -18.40 3.31 2.57
C ARG A 27 -17.96 2.02 1.92
N PHE A 28 -16.67 1.93 1.61
CA PHE A 28 -16.00 0.67 1.29
C PHE A 28 -14.60 0.64 1.90
N ALA A 29 -14.10 -0.53 2.24
CA ALA A 29 -12.75 -0.68 2.77
C ALA A 29 -11.77 -1.13 1.66
N GLN A 30 -10.48 -0.87 1.83
CA GLN A 30 -9.43 -1.43 0.99
C GLN A 30 -8.31 -2.05 1.84
N LEU A 31 -7.89 -3.25 1.43
CA LEU A 31 -6.73 -3.99 1.95
C LEU A 31 -5.80 -4.37 0.79
N THR A 32 -4.49 -4.40 1.00
CA THR A 32 -3.51 -4.74 -0.05
C THR A 32 -2.20 -5.24 0.56
N ASP A 33 -1.38 -5.94 -0.24
CA ASP A 33 0.01 -6.26 0.06
C ASP A 33 0.16 -6.93 1.45
N VAL A 34 -0.48 -8.09 1.63
CA VAL A 34 -0.45 -8.81 2.91
C VAL A 34 0.83 -9.60 3.11
N HIS A 35 1.38 -10.18 2.04
CA HIS A 35 2.67 -10.87 2.00
C HIS A 35 2.97 -11.85 3.13
N ILE A 36 2.07 -12.77 3.42
CA ILE A 36 2.22 -13.66 4.57
C ILE A 36 3.45 -14.56 4.43
N GLU A 37 4.30 -14.49 5.46
CA GLU A 37 5.46 -15.35 5.66
C GLU A 37 5.04 -16.55 6.53
N PRO A 38 4.78 -17.72 5.93
CA PRO A 38 4.37 -18.92 6.68
C PRO A 38 5.45 -19.46 7.62
N PHE A 39 6.70 -19.07 7.41
CA PHE A 39 7.88 -19.53 8.16
C PHE A 39 8.50 -18.39 9.00
N TYR A 40 7.68 -17.43 9.40
CA TYR A 40 8.13 -16.21 10.09
C TYR A 40 8.76 -16.57 11.42
N ASN A 41 10.01 -16.14 11.62
CA ASN A 41 10.69 -16.30 12.89
C ASN A 41 11.59 -15.08 13.16
N PRO A 42 11.25 -14.21 14.11
CA PRO A 42 12.00 -12.98 14.35
C PRO A 42 13.35 -13.19 15.07
N GLU A 43 13.58 -14.37 15.64
CA GLU A 43 14.78 -14.70 16.43
C GLU A 43 15.85 -15.41 15.61
N ARG A 44 15.41 -16.34 14.75
CA ARG A 44 16.29 -17.16 13.90
C ARG A 44 16.21 -16.78 12.42
N GLY A 45 15.16 -16.06 12.04
CA GLY A 45 14.87 -15.77 10.65
C GLY A 45 15.93 -14.87 10.03
N HIS A 46 16.28 -15.20 8.80
CA HIS A 46 17.25 -14.44 8.06
C HIS A 46 16.64 -13.09 7.62
N LEU A 47 17.20 -11.98 8.10
CA LEU A 47 16.71 -10.63 7.80
C LEU A 47 16.97 -10.21 6.34
N LYS A 48 17.88 -10.89 5.63
CA LYS A 48 18.23 -10.51 4.25
C LYS A 48 17.01 -10.64 3.36
N GLY A 49 16.80 -9.61 2.55
CA GLY A 49 15.67 -9.57 1.63
C GLY A 49 14.32 -9.28 2.30
N GLY A 50 14.29 -9.01 3.62
CA GLY A 50 13.13 -8.52 4.35
C GLY A 50 11.98 -9.52 4.50
N VAL A 51 12.27 -10.81 4.64
CA VAL A 51 11.27 -11.88 4.81
C VAL A 51 11.24 -12.43 6.25
N CYS A 52 12.37 -12.43 6.96
CA CYS A 52 12.47 -12.89 8.34
C CYS A 52 12.03 -14.35 8.53
N ARG A 53 12.41 -15.16 7.54
CA ARG A 53 12.13 -16.59 7.39
C ARG A 53 13.23 -17.45 8.01
N VAL A 54 12.88 -18.58 8.64
CA VAL A 54 13.89 -19.54 9.15
C VAL A 54 14.82 -20.03 8.03
N PRO A 55 16.14 -20.17 8.27
CA PRO A 55 17.11 -20.57 7.23
C PRO A 55 16.76 -21.87 6.50
N GLU A 56 16.17 -22.83 7.21
CA GLU A 56 15.80 -24.15 6.69
C GLU A 56 14.72 -24.05 5.60
N ALA A 57 13.84 -23.06 5.68
CA ALA A 57 12.77 -22.84 4.72
C ALA A 57 13.26 -22.23 3.39
N PHE A 58 14.53 -21.82 3.31
CA PHE A 58 15.16 -21.47 2.03
C PHE A 58 15.65 -22.69 1.24
N ASN A 59 15.83 -23.85 1.90
CA ASN A 59 16.34 -25.04 1.23
C ASN A 59 15.28 -25.66 0.29
N LYS A 60 15.70 -26.07 -0.91
CA LYS A 60 14.85 -26.72 -1.92
C LYS A 60 14.29 -28.07 -1.44
N SER A 61 15.05 -28.78 -0.60
CA SER A 61 14.58 -30.03 0.05
C SER A 61 13.38 -29.81 0.98
N SER A 62 13.06 -28.55 1.29
CA SER A 62 11.96 -28.13 2.16
C SER A 62 10.64 -27.98 1.41
N CYS A 63 10.57 -28.27 0.10
CA CYS A 63 9.33 -28.32 -0.71
C CYS A 63 8.46 -29.54 -0.33
N VAL A 64 8.09 -29.59 0.95
CA VAL A 64 7.24 -30.61 1.58
C VAL A 64 6.07 -29.91 2.27
N PRO A 65 4.98 -30.63 2.57
CA PRO A 65 3.93 -30.15 3.45
C PRO A 65 4.54 -29.53 4.71
N PHE A 66 4.21 -28.26 4.97
CA PHE A 66 4.72 -27.55 6.13
C PHE A 66 3.63 -27.42 7.20
N LYS A 67 4.08 -27.36 8.46
CA LYS A 67 3.28 -26.81 9.54
C LYS A 67 3.65 -25.33 9.64
N VAL A 68 2.66 -24.45 9.71
CA VAL A 68 2.88 -23.03 10.02
C VAL A 68 3.71 -22.97 11.30
N GLU A 69 4.75 -22.14 11.30
CA GLU A 69 5.54 -21.93 12.51
C GLU A 69 4.60 -21.43 13.63
N PRO A 70 4.73 -21.97 14.86
CA PRO A 70 4.00 -21.41 15.99
C PRO A 70 4.24 -19.91 16.11
N GLU A 71 3.24 -19.19 16.61
CA GLU A 71 3.38 -17.75 16.85
C GLU A 71 4.62 -17.47 17.69
N ALA A 72 5.47 -16.57 17.19
CA ALA A 72 6.70 -16.21 17.86
C ALA A 72 6.40 -15.56 19.22
N ALA A 73 7.11 -15.98 20.27
CA ALA A 73 6.98 -15.39 21.59
C ALA A 73 7.41 -13.91 21.61
N THR A 74 8.35 -13.54 20.75
CA THR A 74 8.79 -12.16 20.52
C THR A 74 8.27 -11.67 19.17
N TYR A 75 7.83 -10.40 19.10
CA TYR A 75 7.27 -9.79 17.88
C TYR A 75 6.16 -10.61 17.19
N PRO A 76 5.11 -11.05 17.92
CA PRO A 76 4.08 -11.93 17.37
C PRO A 76 3.30 -11.31 16.20
N LEU A 77 3.20 -9.98 16.12
CA LEU A 77 2.55 -9.26 15.01
C LEU A 77 3.50 -8.83 13.90
N GLY A 78 4.77 -9.24 13.96
CA GLY A 78 5.77 -8.88 12.96
C GLY A 78 6.73 -7.79 13.41
N ARG A 79 7.68 -7.50 12.52
CA ARG A 79 8.74 -6.49 12.68
C ARG A 79 8.81 -5.62 11.45
N LEU A 80 9.21 -4.36 11.63
CA LEU A 80 9.55 -3.50 10.50
C LEU A 80 10.61 -4.16 9.61
N ASN A 81 10.41 -4.02 8.31
CA ASN A 81 11.24 -4.58 7.25
C ASN A 81 11.19 -6.11 7.10
N CYS A 82 10.18 -6.78 7.68
CA CYS A 82 9.88 -8.19 7.46
C CYS A 82 8.55 -8.35 6.71
N ASP A 83 8.40 -9.44 5.97
CA ASP A 83 7.06 -9.93 5.62
C ASP A 83 6.40 -10.50 6.88
N PRO A 84 5.08 -10.32 7.07
CA PRO A 84 4.46 -10.56 8.35
C PRO A 84 3.98 -12.01 8.56
N PRO A 85 3.84 -12.45 9.83
CA PRO A 85 3.18 -13.71 10.15
C PRO A 85 1.66 -13.62 9.96
N PHE A 86 0.98 -14.77 9.92
CA PHE A 86 -0.49 -14.87 9.92
C PHE A 86 -1.18 -14.13 11.07
N ALA A 87 -0.51 -13.96 12.21
CA ALA A 87 -1.05 -13.22 13.35
C ALA A 87 -1.34 -11.75 13.01
N LEU A 88 -0.52 -11.10 12.17
CA LEU A 88 -0.80 -9.73 11.72
C LEU A 88 -2.04 -9.66 10.82
N LEU A 89 -2.21 -10.62 9.92
CA LEU A 89 -3.40 -10.70 9.06
C LEU A 89 -4.68 -10.86 9.88
N ARG A 90 -4.68 -11.75 10.89
CA ARG A 90 -5.82 -11.87 11.80
C ARG A 90 -6.08 -10.56 12.53
N SER A 91 -5.04 -9.91 13.03
CA SER A 91 -5.15 -8.64 13.75
C SER A 91 -5.80 -7.53 12.92
N VAL A 92 -5.38 -7.35 11.66
CA VAL A 92 -5.98 -6.34 10.77
C VAL A 92 -7.43 -6.68 10.43
N LEU A 93 -7.74 -7.95 10.14
CA LEU A 93 -9.10 -8.38 9.80
C LEU A 93 -10.07 -8.22 10.98
N GLU A 94 -9.60 -8.46 12.21
CA GLU A 94 -10.36 -8.23 13.44
C GLU A 94 -10.59 -6.74 13.70
N HIS A 95 -9.57 -5.91 13.48
CA HIS A 95 -9.73 -4.47 13.58
C HIS A 95 -10.73 -3.94 12.54
N MET A 96 -10.64 -4.40 11.29
CA MET A 96 -11.60 -4.06 10.23
C MET A 96 -13.03 -4.47 10.64
N ALA A 97 -13.21 -5.66 11.22
CA ALA A 97 -14.51 -6.12 11.68
C ALA A 97 -15.05 -5.23 12.82
N HIS A 98 -14.20 -4.82 13.76
CA HIS A 98 -14.60 -3.90 14.82
C HIS A 98 -15.04 -2.54 14.27
N VAL A 99 -14.25 -1.95 13.36
CA VAL A 99 -14.62 -0.67 12.72
C VAL A 99 -15.92 -0.82 11.90
N ALA A 100 -16.16 -1.98 11.29
CA ALA A 100 -17.38 -2.24 10.53
C ALA A 100 -18.66 -2.27 11.39
N GLU A 101 -18.58 -2.49 12.71
CA GLU A 101 -19.73 -2.43 13.62
C GLU A 101 -20.40 -1.05 13.59
N THR A 102 -19.60 0.02 13.45
CA THR A 102 -20.05 1.40 13.39
C THR A 102 -20.11 1.94 11.96
N GLU A 103 -19.04 1.73 11.18
CA GLU A 103 -18.88 2.37 9.86
C GLU A 103 -19.63 1.65 8.73
N LYS A 104 -19.89 0.35 8.90
CA LYS A 104 -20.72 -0.50 8.02
C LYS A 104 -20.38 -0.37 6.52
N PRO A 105 -19.16 -0.73 6.07
CA PRO A 105 -18.82 -0.71 4.66
C PRO A 105 -19.68 -1.69 3.84
N ASP A 106 -20.06 -1.27 2.63
CA ASP A 106 -20.89 -2.07 1.72
C ASP A 106 -20.10 -3.19 1.03
N PHE A 107 -18.79 -2.98 0.83
CA PHE A 107 -17.88 -3.96 0.24
C PHE A 107 -16.42 -3.70 0.64
N VAL A 108 -15.55 -4.68 0.37
CA VAL A 108 -14.09 -4.56 0.53
C VAL A 108 -13.37 -4.73 -0.81
N MET A 109 -12.43 -3.86 -1.13
CA MET A 109 -11.49 -4.03 -2.23
C MET A 109 -10.22 -4.71 -1.69
N PHE A 110 -9.78 -5.81 -2.33
CA PHE A 110 -8.51 -6.43 -2.01
C PHE A 110 -7.60 -6.42 -3.23
N THR A 111 -6.54 -5.62 -3.22
CA THR A 111 -5.72 -5.38 -4.41
C THR A 111 -4.52 -6.31 -4.55
N GLY A 112 -4.53 -7.50 -3.93
CA GLY A 112 -3.57 -8.59 -4.21
C GLY A 112 -2.29 -8.58 -3.38
N ASP A 113 -1.37 -9.48 -3.76
CA ASP A 113 -0.09 -9.81 -3.10
C ASP A 113 -0.27 -10.49 -1.74
N ILE A 114 -0.64 -11.77 -1.83
CA ILE A 114 -0.89 -12.66 -0.71
C ILE A 114 0.39 -13.25 -0.10
N PRO A 115 1.24 -13.96 -0.85
CA PRO A 115 2.36 -14.67 -0.25
C PRO A 115 3.57 -13.75 -0.02
N SER A 116 4.38 -14.12 0.96
CA SER A 116 5.68 -13.47 1.23
C SER A 116 6.59 -13.49 0.01
N HIS A 117 7.48 -12.52 -0.03
CA HIS A 117 8.49 -12.43 -1.05
C HIS A 117 9.42 -13.64 -1.00
N GLN A 118 9.95 -14.02 -2.16
CA GLN A 118 11.02 -15.02 -2.28
C GLN A 118 10.66 -16.40 -1.70
N LEU A 119 9.38 -16.80 -1.64
CA LEU A 119 9.05 -18.20 -1.38
C LEU A 119 9.71 -19.07 -2.45
N SER A 120 10.46 -20.07 -2.01
CA SER A 120 11.39 -20.83 -2.83
C SER A 120 10.70 -21.93 -3.65
N CYS A 121 9.42 -22.24 -3.37
CA CYS A 121 8.72 -23.32 -4.04
C CYS A 121 7.22 -23.04 -4.28
N GLN A 122 6.71 -23.64 -5.35
CA GLN A 122 5.34 -23.48 -5.81
C GLN A 122 4.31 -23.98 -4.79
N PHE A 123 4.62 -25.09 -4.12
CA PHE A 123 3.71 -25.70 -3.15
C PHE A 123 3.46 -24.80 -1.94
N HIS A 124 4.50 -24.21 -1.35
CA HIS A 124 4.34 -23.27 -0.23
C HIS A 124 3.59 -22.01 -0.62
N GLN A 125 3.84 -21.49 -1.83
CA GLN A 125 3.12 -20.32 -2.32
C GLN A 125 1.64 -20.62 -2.55
N ALA A 126 1.32 -21.72 -3.23
CA ALA A 126 -0.05 -22.18 -3.46
C ALA A 126 -0.80 -22.40 -2.14
N ARG A 127 -0.16 -23.05 -1.16
CA ARG A 127 -0.75 -23.29 0.15
C ARG A 127 -0.93 -22.01 0.97
N THR A 128 -0.01 -21.06 0.87
CA THR A 128 -0.15 -19.75 1.52
C THR A 128 -1.33 -18.96 0.93
N ILE A 129 -1.46 -18.95 -0.40
CA ILE A 129 -2.59 -18.34 -1.10
C ILE A 129 -3.92 -18.95 -0.62
N GLU A 130 -4.00 -20.27 -0.59
CA GLU A 130 -5.19 -20.99 -0.12
C GLU A 130 -5.57 -20.62 1.31
N MET A 131 -4.62 -20.72 2.25
CA MET A 131 -4.86 -20.43 3.67
C MET A 131 -5.28 -18.97 3.93
N VAL A 132 -4.70 -18.02 3.20
CA VAL A 132 -5.04 -16.61 3.34
C VAL A 132 -6.42 -16.32 2.76
N ILE A 133 -6.76 -16.86 1.58
CA ILE A 133 -8.09 -16.66 0.99
C ILE A 133 -9.16 -17.26 1.91
N GLU A 134 -8.95 -18.46 2.45
CA GLU A 134 -9.85 -19.08 3.42
C GLU A 134 -10.06 -18.20 4.68
N MET A 135 -8.95 -17.70 5.26
CA MET A 135 -9.01 -16.81 6.42
C MET A 135 -9.72 -15.49 6.12
N MET A 136 -9.43 -14.87 4.98
CA MET A 136 -10.09 -13.64 4.54
C MET A 136 -11.57 -13.86 4.27
N ALA A 137 -11.94 -14.96 3.59
CA ALA A 137 -13.32 -15.29 3.31
C ALA A 137 -14.14 -15.56 4.59
N ASP A 138 -13.54 -16.14 5.63
CA ASP A 138 -14.18 -16.28 6.94
C ASP A 138 -14.36 -14.93 7.64
N LYS A 139 -13.27 -14.19 7.84
CA LYS A 139 -13.27 -12.98 8.68
C LYS A 139 -13.94 -11.78 8.00
N LEU A 140 -13.78 -11.59 6.68
CA LEU A 140 -14.36 -10.45 5.96
C LEU A 140 -15.89 -10.49 5.87
N LYS A 141 -16.54 -11.65 6.07
CA LYS A 141 -18.01 -11.73 6.21
C LYS A 141 -18.56 -10.86 7.34
N LYS A 142 -17.73 -10.56 8.36
CA LYS A 142 -18.06 -9.64 9.46
C LYS A 142 -17.82 -8.18 9.13
N VAL A 143 -17.05 -7.89 8.07
CA VAL A 143 -16.72 -6.54 7.62
C VAL A 143 -17.75 -6.05 6.62
N ALA A 144 -17.97 -6.83 5.55
CA ALA A 144 -18.88 -6.49 4.48
C ALA A 144 -19.44 -7.77 3.82
N PRO A 145 -20.61 -7.70 3.16
CA PRO A 145 -21.21 -8.86 2.50
C PRO A 145 -20.42 -9.37 1.28
N THR A 146 -19.63 -8.50 0.65
CA THR A 146 -18.87 -8.83 -0.57
C THR A 146 -17.48 -8.21 -0.54
N TRP A 147 -16.53 -8.87 -1.21
CA TRP A 147 -15.20 -8.33 -1.43
C TRP A 147 -14.68 -8.69 -2.82
N PHE A 148 -13.83 -7.84 -3.36
CA PHE A 148 -13.38 -7.89 -4.75
C PHE A 148 -11.85 -8.04 -4.80
N PRO A 149 -11.34 -9.27 -4.98
CA PRO A 149 -9.90 -9.52 -5.12
C PRO A 149 -9.38 -9.13 -6.50
N ALA A 150 -8.16 -8.58 -6.55
CA ALA A 150 -7.32 -8.48 -7.74
C ALA A 150 -6.10 -9.40 -7.61
N MET A 151 -5.50 -9.79 -8.74
CA MET A 151 -4.24 -10.54 -8.74
C MET A 151 -3.05 -9.61 -8.55
N GLY A 152 -2.21 -9.90 -7.56
CA GLY A 152 -0.90 -9.32 -7.38
C GLY A 152 0.22 -10.10 -8.07
N ASN A 153 1.42 -9.52 -8.18
CA ASN A 153 2.54 -10.17 -8.83
C ASN A 153 3.11 -11.35 -8.04
N ASN A 154 3.07 -11.30 -6.71
CA ASN A 154 3.43 -12.44 -5.87
C ASN A 154 2.31 -13.49 -5.79
N ASP A 155 1.10 -13.19 -6.28
CA ASP A 155 0.07 -14.23 -6.45
C ASP A 155 0.39 -15.18 -7.61
N TYR A 156 1.40 -14.86 -8.45
CA TYR A 156 1.97 -15.74 -9.46
C TYR A 156 3.24 -16.43 -8.97
N PHE A 157 3.42 -17.70 -9.33
CA PHE A 157 4.64 -18.45 -9.01
C PHE A 157 5.50 -18.74 -10.26
N PRO A 158 6.81 -18.43 -10.22
CA PRO A 158 7.45 -17.47 -9.32
C PRO A 158 6.89 -16.05 -9.47
N ASN A 159 7.27 -15.12 -8.60
CA ASN A 159 6.84 -13.71 -8.67
C ASN A 159 6.97 -13.15 -10.11
N TYR A 160 5.90 -12.52 -10.62
CA TYR A 160 5.76 -12.01 -12.01
C TYR A 160 5.80 -13.07 -13.13
N ASN A 161 5.74 -14.37 -12.82
CA ASN A 161 5.63 -15.43 -13.82
C ASN A 161 4.17 -15.60 -14.27
N VAL A 162 3.69 -14.66 -15.07
CA VAL A 162 2.33 -14.65 -15.62
C VAL A 162 2.33 -15.09 -17.08
N SER A 163 1.40 -15.97 -17.44
CA SER A 163 1.18 -16.41 -18.84
C SER A 163 0.59 -15.27 -19.66
N MET A 164 1.08 -15.01 -20.87
CA MET A 164 0.43 -14.06 -21.79
C MET A 164 -0.81 -14.64 -22.48
N GLU A 165 -0.99 -15.96 -22.41
CA GLU A 165 -2.16 -16.68 -22.91
C GLU A 165 -3.21 -16.90 -21.80
N PRO A 166 -4.51 -16.82 -22.13
CA PRO A 166 -5.57 -17.00 -21.15
C PRO A 166 -5.68 -18.45 -20.69
N ASN A 167 -6.41 -18.68 -19.59
CA ASN A 167 -6.71 -19.98 -19.01
C ASN A 167 -5.47 -20.77 -18.55
N SER A 168 -4.43 -20.08 -18.09
CA SER A 168 -3.25 -20.77 -17.54
C SER A 168 -3.65 -21.68 -16.35
N PRO A 169 -3.01 -22.84 -16.16
CA PRO A 169 -3.32 -23.74 -15.04
C PRO A 169 -3.21 -23.06 -13.68
N TRP A 170 -2.24 -22.16 -13.50
CA TRP A 170 -2.09 -21.40 -12.26
C TRP A 170 -3.26 -20.43 -12.02
N GLN A 171 -3.70 -19.70 -13.05
CA GLN A 171 -4.85 -18.80 -12.93
C GLN A 171 -6.13 -19.58 -12.60
N GLN A 172 -6.32 -20.74 -13.24
CA GLN A 172 -7.44 -21.64 -12.97
C GLN A 172 -7.41 -22.18 -11.53
N PHE A 173 -6.22 -22.53 -11.03
CA PHE A 173 -6.02 -22.96 -9.64
C PHE A 173 -6.44 -21.85 -8.66
N VAL A 174 -5.92 -20.64 -8.80
CA VAL A 174 -6.28 -19.52 -7.89
C VAL A 174 -7.78 -19.20 -7.99
N ALA A 175 -8.34 -19.20 -9.20
CA ALA A 175 -9.77 -19.01 -9.42
C ALA A 175 -10.62 -20.09 -8.72
N SER A 176 -10.15 -21.34 -8.68
CA SER A 176 -10.85 -22.43 -7.99
C SER A 176 -10.96 -22.22 -6.48
N ILE A 177 -9.96 -21.57 -5.85
CA ILE A 177 -9.99 -21.24 -4.41
C ILE A 177 -11.04 -20.15 -4.18
N TYR A 178 -11.02 -19.06 -4.95
CA TYR A 178 -12.02 -18.00 -4.83
C TYR A 178 -13.45 -18.50 -5.12
N ALA A 179 -13.62 -19.45 -6.03
CA ALA A 179 -14.89 -20.11 -6.30
C ALA A 179 -15.35 -20.96 -5.11
N ARG A 180 -14.44 -21.78 -4.54
CA ARG A 180 -14.70 -22.66 -3.39
C ARG A 180 -15.14 -21.87 -2.17
N GLU A 181 -14.51 -20.73 -1.92
CA GLU A 181 -14.85 -19.84 -0.79
C GLU A 181 -16.03 -18.90 -1.08
N GLY A 182 -16.67 -19.02 -2.27
CA GLY A 182 -17.85 -18.27 -2.65
C GLY A 182 -17.61 -16.78 -2.93
N VAL A 183 -16.36 -16.39 -3.16
CA VAL A 183 -15.96 -14.98 -3.40
C VAL A 183 -16.29 -14.56 -4.82
N LEU A 184 -16.04 -15.45 -5.80
CA LEU A 184 -16.30 -15.19 -7.21
C LEU A 184 -17.24 -16.26 -7.79
N SER A 185 -18.20 -15.84 -8.61
CA SER A 185 -19.15 -16.76 -9.26
C SER A 185 -19.60 -16.26 -10.64
N GLY A 186 -20.27 -17.13 -11.42
CA GLY A 186 -20.84 -16.77 -12.72
C GLY A 186 -19.82 -16.17 -13.69
N GLU A 187 -20.18 -15.06 -14.35
CA GLU A 187 -19.28 -14.39 -15.30
C GLU A 187 -18.05 -13.76 -14.64
N GLN A 188 -18.11 -13.42 -13.34
CA GLN A 188 -16.93 -12.93 -12.61
C GLN A 188 -15.88 -14.02 -12.53
N LEU A 189 -16.27 -15.21 -12.09
CA LEU A 189 -15.37 -16.35 -11.99
C LEU A 189 -14.81 -16.75 -13.36
N LYS A 190 -15.65 -16.74 -14.40
CA LYS A 190 -15.23 -17.12 -15.76
C LYS A 190 -14.14 -16.21 -16.32
N THR A 191 -14.31 -14.88 -16.19
CA THR A 191 -13.31 -13.91 -16.68
C THR A 191 -12.06 -13.90 -15.79
N PHE A 192 -12.24 -14.03 -14.46
CA PHE A 192 -11.13 -14.14 -13.53
C PHE A 192 -10.30 -15.42 -13.76
N ALA A 193 -10.94 -16.56 -14.05
CA ALA A 193 -10.28 -17.81 -14.39
C ALA A 193 -9.52 -17.73 -15.73
N ALA A 194 -10.03 -16.95 -16.67
CA ALA A 194 -9.38 -16.74 -17.96
C ALA A 194 -8.13 -15.87 -17.86
N GLY A 195 -8.13 -14.78 -17.07
CA GLY A 195 -7.00 -13.85 -17.06
C GLY A 195 -6.87 -12.96 -15.82
N GLY A 196 -7.61 -13.22 -14.74
CA GLY A 196 -7.52 -12.46 -13.49
C GLY A 196 -8.26 -11.11 -13.48
N TYR A 197 -9.16 -10.88 -14.44
CA TYR A 197 -9.98 -9.67 -14.54
C TYR A 197 -11.48 -9.99 -14.56
N TYR A 198 -12.30 -9.05 -14.09
CA TYR A 198 -13.75 -9.19 -14.07
C TYR A 198 -14.41 -7.85 -13.69
N SER A 199 -15.73 -7.79 -13.79
CA SER A 199 -16.51 -6.64 -13.29
C SER A 199 -17.62 -7.06 -12.34
N ALA A 200 -18.02 -6.15 -11.47
CA ALA A 200 -19.09 -6.34 -10.50
C ALA A 200 -19.93 -5.05 -10.36
N SER A 201 -21.14 -5.17 -9.83
CA SER A 201 -21.99 -4.01 -9.52
C SER A 201 -22.47 -4.14 -8.08
N PRO A 202 -21.64 -3.75 -7.09
CA PRO A 202 -21.98 -3.94 -5.67
C PRO A 202 -23.17 -3.10 -5.22
N ARG A 203 -23.49 -2.02 -5.94
CA ARG A 203 -24.64 -1.16 -5.67
C ARG A 203 -25.30 -0.71 -6.97
N PRO A 204 -26.61 -0.37 -6.96
CA PRO A 204 -27.24 0.33 -8.07
C PRO A 204 -26.44 1.60 -8.41
N GLY A 205 -26.19 1.83 -9.70
CA GLY A 205 -25.44 3.00 -10.16
C GLY A 205 -23.91 2.91 -10.02
N LEU A 206 -23.36 1.85 -9.42
CA LEU A 206 -21.91 1.65 -9.29
C LEU A 206 -21.45 0.39 -10.01
N LYS A 207 -20.35 0.50 -10.77
CA LYS A 207 -19.62 -0.65 -11.32
C LYS A 207 -18.19 -0.65 -10.78
N VAL A 208 -17.70 -1.82 -10.41
CA VAL A 208 -16.29 -2.09 -10.13
C VAL A 208 -15.72 -2.88 -11.31
N ILE A 209 -14.60 -2.42 -11.86
CA ILE A 209 -13.83 -3.13 -12.89
C ILE A 209 -12.48 -3.48 -12.30
N VAL A 210 -12.23 -4.79 -12.12
CA VAL A 210 -10.96 -5.31 -11.64
C VAL A 210 -10.14 -5.79 -12.84
N LEU A 211 -8.93 -5.27 -12.95
CA LEU A 211 -7.99 -5.57 -14.03
C LEU A 211 -6.79 -6.33 -13.47
N ASN A 212 -6.29 -7.29 -14.24
CA ASN A 212 -4.98 -7.85 -14.01
C ASN A 212 -3.94 -6.88 -14.58
N THR A 213 -3.33 -6.05 -13.73
CA THR A 213 -2.30 -5.11 -14.15
C THR A 213 -0.89 -5.68 -14.11
N VAL A 214 -0.72 -6.90 -13.60
CA VAL A 214 0.58 -7.59 -13.54
C VAL A 214 1.11 -7.87 -14.95
N VAL A 215 0.24 -8.26 -15.89
CA VAL A 215 0.61 -8.56 -17.29
C VAL A 215 1.18 -7.35 -18.02
N TRP A 216 0.83 -6.14 -17.58
CA TRP A 216 1.34 -4.91 -18.16
C TRP A 216 2.68 -4.49 -17.57
N SER A 217 3.18 -5.20 -16.57
CA SER A 217 4.39 -4.81 -15.86
C SER A 217 5.66 -5.11 -16.64
N GLN A 218 6.64 -4.20 -16.67
CA GLN A 218 7.95 -4.50 -17.25
C GLN A 218 8.64 -5.69 -16.59
N LYS A 219 8.24 -6.03 -15.36
CA LYS A 219 8.83 -7.10 -14.53
C LYS A 219 8.32 -8.50 -14.86
N VAL A 220 7.41 -8.67 -15.82
CA VAL A 220 6.97 -10.01 -16.26
C VAL A 220 8.15 -10.84 -16.76
N LEU A 221 8.28 -12.06 -16.24
CA LEU A 221 9.41 -12.95 -16.51
C LEU A 221 9.22 -13.77 -17.79
N ASP A 222 10.27 -13.88 -18.60
CA ASP A 222 10.37 -14.88 -19.68
C ASP A 222 10.97 -16.16 -19.10
N TRP A 223 10.09 -17.04 -18.63
CA TRP A 223 10.50 -18.32 -18.06
C TRP A 223 11.19 -19.24 -19.08
N ASN A 224 10.83 -19.15 -20.35
CA ASN A 224 11.38 -20.02 -21.39
C ASN A 224 12.78 -19.59 -21.82
N ALA A 225 13.08 -18.30 -21.75
CA ALA A 225 14.41 -17.75 -22.03
C ALA A 225 15.40 -17.89 -20.86
N ALA A 226 14.92 -18.04 -19.61
CA ALA A 226 15.78 -18.18 -18.44
C ALA A 226 16.75 -19.37 -18.60
N PRO A 227 18.07 -19.20 -18.33
CA PRO A 227 19.05 -20.25 -18.57
C PRO A 227 18.81 -21.46 -17.65
N LYS A 228 18.21 -22.51 -18.18
CA LYS A 228 17.95 -23.78 -17.50
C LYS A 228 19.27 -24.55 -17.30
N LYS A 229 19.98 -24.32 -16.19
CA LYS A 229 21.03 -25.26 -15.77
C LYS A 229 20.38 -26.36 -14.91
N HIS A 230 20.61 -27.61 -15.31
CA HIS A 230 20.24 -28.84 -14.61
C HIS A 230 18.79 -28.92 -14.11
N VAL A 231 17.82 -28.81 -15.02
CA VAL A 231 16.53 -29.50 -14.80
C VAL A 231 16.82 -30.99 -14.96
N HIS A 232 16.83 -31.74 -13.87
CA HIS A 232 16.78 -33.20 -13.99
C HIS A 232 15.47 -33.54 -14.70
N HIS A 233 15.58 -33.99 -15.96
CA HIS A 233 14.48 -34.61 -16.69
C HIS A 233 14.08 -35.88 -15.94
N HIS A 234 13.14 -35.77 -15.00
CA HIS A 234 12.26 -36.88 -14.72
C HIS A 234 11.19 -36.87 -15.82
N GLN A 235 11.21 -37.95 -16.60
CA GLN A 235 10.38 -38.18 -17.77
C GLN A 235 8.89 -38.00 -17.44
N ASP A 236 8.16 -37.37 -18.36
CA ASP A 236 6.71 -37.45 -18.51
C ASP A 236 5.88 -37.38 -17.22
N VAL A 237 5.92 -36.24 -16.52
CA VAL A 237 4.77 -35.86 -15.69
C VAL A 237 3.81 -35.15 -16.64
N SER A 238 2.83 -35.89 -17.15
CA SER A 238 1.71 -35.31 -17.88
C SER A 238 1.09 -34.19 -17.04
N GLU A 239 0.56 -33.16 -17.69
CA GLU A 239 -0.18 -32.01 -17.11
C GLU A 239 -1.41 -32.42 -16.25
N ALA A 240 -1.58 -33.70 -15.96
CA ALA A 240 -2.71 -34.32 -15.29
C ALA A 240 -2.53 -34.51 -13.76
N ASN A 241 -1.37 -34.27 -13.18
CA ASN A 241 -1.17 -34.36 -11.71
C ASN A 241 -1.31 -32.98 -11.03
N LEU A 242 -2.41 -32.29 -11.32
CA LEU A 242 -2.86 -31.11 -10.59
C LEU A 242 -3.38 -31.55 -9.21
N TYR A 243 -2.91 -30.87 -8.16
CA TYR A 243 -3.28 -31.01 -6.75
C TYR A 243 -4.70 -31.57 -6.50
N HIS A 244 -4.80 -32.78 -5.95
CA HIS A 244 -6.06 -33.44 -5.61
C HIS A 244 -6.52 -33.09 -4.18
N GLY A 245 -6.84 -31.83 -3.91
CA GLY A 245 -7.57 -31.42 -2.70
C GLY A 245 -6.98 -31.84 -1.33
N PRO A 246 -7.65 -31.50 -0.22
CA PRO A 246 -7.11 -31.68 1.13
C PRO A 246 -7.22 -33.11 1.71
N ASP A 247 -7.99 -34.01 1.09
CA ASP A 247 -8.28 -35.36 1.62
C ASP A 247 -7.65 -36.52 0.82
N ALA A 248 -6.81 -36.25 -0.19
CA ALA A 248 -6.13 -37.32 -0.92
C ALA A 248 -5.05 -38.00 -0.02
N PRO A 249 -5.06 -39.34 0.13
CA PRO A 249 -4.06 -40.04 0.93
C PRO A 249 -2.66 -39.80 0.36
N LEU A 250 -1.76 -39.24 1.16
CA LEU A 250 -0.34 -39.02 0.85
C LEU A 250 0.50 -40.31 0.98
N GLU A 251 -0.05 -41.47 0.61
CA GLU A 251 0.75 -42.68 0.46
C GLU A 251 0.88 -42.98 -1.03
N GLY A 252 1.98 -42.51 -1.62
CA GLY A 252 2.44 -42.92 -2.95
C GLY A 252 2.54 -41.83 -4.02
N SER A 253 2.28 -40.55 -3.71
CA SER A 253 2.60 -39.48 -4.66
C SER A 253 4.10 -39.16 -4.60
N ASP A 254 4.79 -39.43 -5.71
CA ASP A 254 6.18 -39.07 -5.89
C ASP A 254 6.32 -37.53 -5.90
N THR A 255 6.70 -36.95 -4.76
CA THR A 255 6.94 -35.51 -4.60
C THR A 255 8.32 -35.08 -5.12
N SER A 256 9.11 -35.98 -5.71
CA SER A 256 10.49 -35.69 -6.12
C SER A 256 10.62 -34.77 -7.34
N GLY A 257 9.52 -34.46 -8.05
CA GLY A 257 9.53 -33.68 -9.29
C GLY A 257 9.46 -32.15 -9.17
N TRP A 258 9.25 -31.57 -7.98
CA TRP A 258 8.93 -30.14 -7.83
C TRP A 258 10.08 -29.30 -7.26
N VAL A 259 11.31 -29.54 -7.73
CA VAL A 259 12.52 -28.88 -7.24
C VAL A 259 12.95 -27.77 -8.19
N TRP A 260 12.81 -26.51 -7.74
CA TRP A 260 13.19 -25.31 -8.48
C TRP A 260 14.65 -24.94 -8.23
N ASP A 261 15.38 -24.57 -9.28
CA ASP A 261 16.79 -24.17 -9.16
C ASP A 261 16.96 -22.63 -9.03
N GLU A 262 17.37 -22.15 -7.86
CA GLU A 262 17.68 -20.73 -7.60
C GLU A 262 18.79 -20.17 -8.53
N ASP A 263 19.67 -21.02 -9.07
CA ASP A 263 20.68 -20.55 -10.02
C ASP A 263 20.06 -20.06 -11.35
N VAL A 264 18.86 -20.54 -11.71
CA VAL A 264 18.07 -20.05 -12.85
C VAL A 264 17.43 -18.70 -12.53
N ALA A 265 17.04 -18.47 -11.27
CA ALA A 265 16.48 -17.19 -10.78
C ALA A 265 17.53 -16.07 -10.64
N SER A 266 18.82 -16.40 -10.69
CA SER A 266 19.91 -15.41 -10.62
C SER A 266 20.03 -14.53 -11.87
N LYS A 267 19.45 -14.97 -13.00
CA LYS A 267 19.27 -14.16 -14.22
C LYS A 267 17.80 -14.06 -14.55
N LYS A 268 17.10 -13.15 -13.88
CA LYS A 268 15.75 -12.73 -14.29
C LYS A 268 15.85 -12.20 -15.72
N ILE A 269 15.30 -12.95 -16.67
CA ILE A 269 15.09 -12.47 -18.03
C ILE A 269 13.63 -12.01 -18.07
N PHE A 270 13.44 -10.72 -18.31
CA PHE A 270 12.11 -10.15 -18.47
C PHE A 270 11.66 -10.34 -19.91
N VAL A 271 10.37 -10.60 -20.11
CA VAL A 271 9.79 -10.58 -21.46
C VAL A 271 9.92 -9.17 -21.99
N ASP A 272 10.56 -9.01 -23.14
CA ASP A 272 10.64 -7.72 -23.82
C ASP A 272 9.23 -7.15 -24.00
N CYS A 273 9.02 -5.89 -23.61
CA CYS A 273 7.71 -5.23 -23.74
C CYS A 273 7.24 -5.21 -25.20
N ASP A 274 8.15 -5.05 -26.16
CA ASP A 274 7.83 -4.99 -27.58
C ASP A 274 7.43 -6.35 -28.17
N ALA A 275 7.76 -7.46 -27.47
CA ALA A 275 7.41 -8.82 -27.88
C ALA A 275 6.06 -9.30 -27.33
N ARG A 276 5.37 -8.50 -26.52
CA ARG A 276 4.12 -8.89 -25.85
C ARG A 276 2.90 -8.63 -26.75
N PRO A 277 1.81 -9.39 -26.58
CA PRO A 277 0.55 -9.05 -27.21
C PRO A 277 0.12 -7.63 -26.82
N ALA A 278 -0.38 -6.84 -27.78
CA ALA A 278 -0.83 -5.46 -27.51
C ALA A 278 -1.93 -5.39 -26.42
N ASP A 279 -2.83 -6.38 -26.40
CA ASP A 279 -3.90 -6.52 -25.41
C ASP A 279 -3.93 -7.95 -24.86
N PRO A 280 -3.11 -8.28 -23.84
CA PRO A 280 -3.10 -9.60 -23.22
C PRO A 280 -4.51 -9.98 -22.74
N TYR A 281 -4.94 -11.19 -23.10
CA TYR A 281 -6.28 -11.75 -22.86
C TYR A 281 -7.46 -10.98 -23.52
N GLY A 282 -7.21 -9.92 -24.29
CA GLY A 282 -8.27 -9.01 -24.75
C GLY A 282 -8.88 -8.19 -23.61
N GLN A 283 -8.16 -8.04 -22.49
CA GLN A 283 -8.65 -7.40 -21.27
C GLN A 283 -8.99 -5.91 -21.49
N LEU A 284 -8.17 -5.17 -22.24
CA LEU A 284 -8.40 -3.74 -22.47
C LEU A 284 -9.62 -3.51 -23.38
N ALA A 285 -9.75 -4.31 -24.43
CA ALA A 285 -10.94 -4.30 -25.28
C ALA A 285 -12.20 -4.66 -24.47
N TRP A 286 -12.13 -5.68 -23.62
CA TRP A 286 -13.20 -6.04 -22.70
C TRP A 286 -13.55 -4.90 -21.73
N ALA A 287 -12.55 -4.25 -21.12
CA ALA A 287 -12.75 -3.15 -20.18
C ALA A 287 -13.41 -1.96 -20.86
N ARG A 288 -13.03 -1.63 -22.10
CA ARG A 288 -13.71 -0.62 -22.91
C ARG A 288 -15.19 -0.94 -23.10
N GLN A 289 -15.55 -2.19 -23.36
CA GLN A 289 -16.95 -2.60 -23.49
C GLN A 289 -17.72 -2.51 -22.17
N GLU A 290 -17.08 -2.83 -21.03
CA GLU A 290 -17.68 -2.65 -19.70
C GLU A 290 -17.93 -1.18 -19.36
N LEU A 291 -16.98 -0.31 -19.71
CA LEU A 291 -17.07 1.15 -19.52
C LEU A 291 -18.14 1.77 -20.42
N LEU A 292 -18.24 1.35 -21.69
CA LEU A 292 -19.33 1.77 -22.58
C LEU A 292 -20.70 1.39 -22.02
N ARG A 293 -20.84 0.16 -21.51
CA ARG A 293 -22.08 -0.31 -20.85
C ARG A 293 -22.38 0.45 -19.56
N ALA A 294 -21.36 0.76 -18.76
CA ALA A 294 -21.52 1.56 -17.56
C ALA A 294 -22.00 2.98 -17.90
N ARG A 295 -21.36 3.64 -18.87
CA ARG A 295 -21.75 4.97 -19.33
C ARG A 295 -23.19 5.00 -19.85
N SER A 296 -23.57 4.05 -20.71
CA SER A 296 -24.93 4.01 -21.27
C SER A 296 -25.99 3.73 -20.21
N SER A 297 -25.62 3.06 -19.12
CA SER A 297 -26.49 2.76 -17.97
C SER A 297 -26.43 3.82 -16.87
N GLY A 298 -25.70 4.92 -17.07
CA GLY A 298 -25.53 5.99 -16.08
C GLY A 298 -24.76 5.56 -14.82
N GLN A 299 -23.98 4.48 -14.89
CA GLN A 299 -23.18 4.00 -13.76
C GLN A 299 -21.88 4.81 -13.63
N ARG A 300 -21.47 5.01 -12.37
CA ARG A 300 -20.11 5.42 -12.00
C ARG A 300 -19.21 4.21 -11.86
N VAL A 301 -17.91 4.40 -12.05
CA VAL A 301 -16.94 3.29 -12.14
C VAL A 301 -15.77 3.47 -11.18
N ILE A 302 -15.50 2.44 -10.38
CA ILE A 302 -14.23 2.24 -9.68
C ILE A 302 -13.40 1.26 -10.50
N VAL A 303 -12.16 1.62 -10.82
CA VAL A 303 -11.19 0.71 -11.44
C VAL A 303 -10.23 0.21 -10.36
N ALA A 304 -9.85 -1.05 -10.38
CA ALA A 304 -8.88 -1.58 -9.45
C ALA A 304 -7.91 -2.57 -10.12
N GLY A 305 -6.72 -2.66 -9.57
CA GLY A 305 -5.69 -3.63 -9.95
C GLY A 305 -4.60 -3.67 -8.88
N HIS A 306 -3.50 -4.36 -9.16
CA HIS A 306 -2.39 -4.45 -8.22
C HIS A 306 -1.29 -3.43 -8.53
N VAL A 307 -0.53 -3.67 -9.61
CA VAL A 307 0.55 -2.79 -10.09
C VAL A 307 -0.06 -1.46 -10.56
N PRO A 308 0.31 -0.32 -9.94
CA PRO A 308 -0.23 0.97 -10.33
C PRO A 308 0.33 1.41 -11.69
N PRO A 309 -0.48 2.08 -12.52
CA PRO A 309 -0.01 2.62 -13.79
C PRO A 309 1.04 3.71 -13.53
N GLY A 310 2.07 3.69 -14.38
CA GLY A 310 3.12 4.70 -14.42
C GLY A 310 4.40 4.37 -13.66
N ASN A 311 5.39 5.23 -13.83
CA ASN A 311 6.72 5.05 -13.27
C ASN A 311 6.75 5.30 -11.76
N LYS A 312 7.78 4.75 -11.11
CA LYS A 312 8.23 5.20 -9.80
C LYS A 312 9.73 5.42 -9.90
N VAL A 313 10.24 6.53 -9.39
CA VAL A 313 11.69 6.77 -9.43
C VAL A 313 12.44 5.57 -8.84
N GLY A 314 13.37 5.01 -9.63
CA GLY A 314 14.15 3.83 -9.29
C GLY A 314 13.45 2.48 -9.50
N SER A 315 12.25 2.44 -10.08
CA SER A 315 11.52 1.21 -10.43
C SER A 315 10.53 1.43 -11.57
N ASN A 316 10.89 1.00 -12.78
CA ASN A 316 9.95 0.95 -13.89
C ASN A 316 8.94 -0.18 -13.71
N ASN A 317 7.66 0.18 -13.71
CA ASN A 317 6.60 -0.77 -13.35
C ASN A 317 5.72 -1.19 -14.50
N PHE A 318 5.72 -0.50 -15.65
CA PHE A 318 4.71 -0.66 -16.70
C PHE A 318 5.30 -0.54 -18.10
N CYS A 319 4.98 -1.46 -19.02
CA CYS A 319 5.39 -1.33 -20.41
C CYS A 319 4.72 -0.10 -21.05
N GLN A 320 5.49 0.69 -21.79
CA GLN A 320 5.05 2.00 -22.28
C GLN A 320 3.81 1.91 -23.18
N GLN A 321 3.75 0.93 -24.09
CA GLN A 321 2.58 0.71 -24.95
C GLN A 321 1.30 0.49 -24.13
N HIS A 322 1.33 -0.43 -23.16
CA HIS A 322 0.16 -0.69 -22.30
C HIS A 322 -0.22 0.51 -21.44
N LEU A 323 0.77 1.28 -20.99
CA LEU A 323 0.53 2.50 -20.24
C LEU A 323 -0.21 3.54 -21.09
N ASP A 324 0.20 3.74 -22.34
CA ASP A 324 -0.44 4.70 -23.23
C ASP A 324 -1.85 4.28 -23.62
N ASP A 325 -2.06 3.00 -23.94
CA ASP A 325 -3.39 2.46 -24.23
C ASP A 325 -4.33 2.57 -23.01
N PHE A 326 -3.83 2.29 -21.80
CA PHE A 326 -4.59 2.45 -20.57
C PHE A 326 -4.89 3.92 -20.24
N LYS A 327 -3.94 4.84 -20.49
CA LYS A 327 -4.16 6.28 -20.34
C LYS A 327 -5.22 6.79 -21.30
N HIS A 328 -5.19 6.38 -22.57
CA HIS A 328 -6.21 6.76 -23.55
C HIS A 328 -7.58 6.23 -23.13
N LEU A 329 -7.67 4.97 -22.68
CA LEU A 329 -8.92 4.43 -22.13
C LEU A 329 -9.41 5.28 -20.93
N THR A 330 -8.52 5.62 -19.99
CA THR A 330 -8.90 6.43 -18.83
C THR A 330 -9.39 7.82 -19.25
N GLN A 331 -8.70 8.49 -20.17
CA GLN A 331 -9.09 9.80 -20.68
C GLN A 331 -10.45 9.75 -21.40
N ASP A 332 -10.65 8.73 -22.24
CA ASP A 332 -11.92 8.49 -22.95
C ASP A 332 -13.10 8.34 -21.99
N PHE A 333 -12.87 7.83 -20.77
CA PHE A 333 -13.89 7.51 -19.76
C PHE A 333 -13.79 8.30 -18.45
N ALA A 334 -13.05 9.42 -18.46
CA ALA A 334 -12.83 10.28 -17.29
C ALA A 334 -14.12 10.90 -16.72
N ASP A 335 -15.20 10.97 -17.50
CA ASP A 335 -16.51 11.44 -17.07
C ASP A 335 -17.26 10.46 -16.15
N ILE A 336 -16.90 9.16 -16.16
CA ILE A 336 -17.57 8.10 -15.39
C ILE A 336 -16.64 7.32 -14.44
N ILE A 337 -15.32 7.38 -14.63
CA ILE A 337 -14.35 6.79 -13.70
C ILE A 337 -14.18 7.73 -12.51
N GLU A 338 -14.61 7.28 -11.32
CA GLU A 338 -14.56 8.08 -10.10
C GLU A 338 -13.19 8.01 -9.43
N VAL A 339 -12.62 6.80 -9.32
CA VAL A 339 -11.30 6.59 -8.73
C VAL A 339 -10.70 5.27 -9.23
N GLN A 340 -9.37 5.18 -9.20
CA GLN A 340 -8.63 3.96 -9.47
C GLN A 340 -7.82 3.53 -8.24
N LEU A 341 -7.84 2.24 -7.88
CA LEU A 341 -7.30 1.72 -6.63
C LEU A 341 -6.22 0.65 -6.88
N TYR A 342 -5.06 0.80 -6.24
CA TYR A 342 -3.88 -0.05 -6.44
C TYR A 342 -3.08 -0.34 -5.16
N GLY A 343 -2.08 -1.22 -5.26
CA GLY A 343 -1.13 -1.62 -4.21
C GLY A 343 0.33 -1.67 -4.72
N ASP A 344 1.03 -2.79 -4.50
CA ASP A 344 2.39 -3.16 -4.98
C ASP A 344 3.54 -2.41 -4.28
N HIS A 345 3.44 -1.09 -4.24
CA HIS A 345 4.51 -0.28 -3.66
C HIS A 345 4.55 -0.33 -2.14
N SER A 346 3.43 -0.72 -1.52
CA SER A 346 3.17 -0.63 -0.07
C SER A 346 3.39 0.79 0.50
N ASN A 347 3.21 1.82 -0.33
CA ASN A 347 3.33 3.24 0.02
C ASN A 347 1.97 3.93 -0.14
N ASP A 348 1.67 4.89 0.73
CA ASP A 348 0.53 5.79 0.62
C ASP A 348 0.85 6.92 -0.39
N GLU A 349 0.50 6.71 -1.66
CA GLU A 349 0.73 7.71 -2.71
C GLU A 349 -0.50 7.90 -3.61
N PHE A 350 -0.61 9.07 -4.24
CA PHE A 350 -1.57 9.30 -5.32
C PHE A 350 -0.83 9.67 -6.61
N ARG A 351 -1.47 9.37 -7.73
CA ARG A 351 -1.04 9.77 -9.08
C ARG A 351 -2.25 10.27 -9.85
N MET A 352 -2.01 10.94 -10.96
CA MET A 352 -3.07 11.48 -11.80
C MET A 352 -2.85 11.13 -13.27
N VAL A 353 -3.94 10.84 -13.97
CA VAL A 353 -3.95 10.87 -15.43
C VAL A 353 -4.27 12.28 -15.89
N TRP A 354 -3.51 12.80 -16.84
CA TRP A 354 -3.61 14.17 -17.34
C TRP A 354 -4.12 14.21 -18.77
N GLU A 355 -4.90 15.23 -19.09
CA GLU A 355 -5.16 15.64 -20.47
C GLU A 355 -4.18 16.75 -20.86
N GLU A 356 -3.29 16.45 -21.79
CA GLU A 356 -2.16 17.31 -22.19
C GLU A 356 -2.59 18.30 -23.29
N THR A 357 -3.51 19.21 -22.95
CA THR A 357 -3.92 20.33 -23.82
C THR A 357 -3.09 21.59 -23.50
N PRO A 358 -3.25 22.72 -24.23
CA PRO A 358 -2.59 23.99 -23.87
C PRO A 358 -2.87 24.46 -22.43
N ARG A 359 -3.91 23.92 -21.78
CA ARG A 359 -4.16 24.04 -20.34
C ARG A 359 -4.26 22.64 -19.72
N PRO A 360 -3.13 22.03 -19.33
CA PRO A 360 -3.13 20.68 -18.78
C PRO A 360 -4.02 20.59 -17.54
N ARG A 361 -4.83 19.53 -17.47
CA ARG A 361 -5.69 19.24 -16.32
C ARG A 361 -5.63 17.76 -15.97
N ALA A 362 -5.66 17.45 -14.69
CA ALA A 362 -5.90 16.11 -14.22
C ALA A 362 -7.34 15.69 -14.55
N VAL A 363 -7.53 14.44 -14.96
CA VAL A 363 -8.82 13.90 -15.40
C VAL A 363 -9.20 12.61 -14.67
N SER A 364 -8.27 11.97 -13.98
CA SER A 364 -8.55 10.78 -13.17
C SER A 364 -7.54 10.63 -12.04
N SER A 365 -8.03 10.16 -10.90
CA SER A 365 -7.26 9.93 -9.67
C SER A 365 -6.85 8.46 -9.55
N ILE A 366 -5.57 8.21 -9.32
CA ILE A 366 -4.99 6.89 -9.04
C ILE A 366 -4.53 6.91 -7.59
N LEU A 367 -5.08 6.04 -6.75
CA LEU A 367 -4.72 5.92 -5.35
C LEU A 367 -3.99 4.60 -5.12
N VAL A 368 -2.77 4.69 -4.59
CA VAL A 368 -1.96 3.55 -4.18
C VAL A 368 -2.02 3.47 -2.67
N SER A 369 -2.36 2.29 -2.15
CA SER A 369 -2.57 2.08 -0.73
C SER A 369 -1.34 1.49 -0.04
N ALA A 370 -1.05 2.01 1.16
CA ALA A 370 -0.07 1.38 2.04
C ALA A 370 -0.54 -0.04 2.42
N GLY A 371 0.41 -0.97 2.42
CA GLY A 371 0.16 -2.40 2.61
C GLY A 371 0.02 -2.83 4.06
N VAL A 372 -0.43 -4.07 4.27
CA VAL A 372 -0.35 -4.73 5.58
C VAL A 372 1.08 -5.16 5.89
N THR A 373 1.87 -5.52 4.86
CA THR A 373 3.28 -5.87 5.05
C THR A 373 4.07 -4.70 5.66
N PRO A 374 4.90 -4.96 6.69
CA PRO A 374 5.76 -3.94 7.25
C PRO A 374 7.11 -3.80 6.53
N ARG A 375 7.21 -4.35 5.30
CA ARG A 375 8.39 -4.17 4.44
C ARG A 375 8.62 -2.71 4.07
N LYS A 376 9.86 -2.42 3.61
CA LYS A 376 10.31 -1.07 3.22
C LYS A 376 10.13 -0.04 4.36
N HIS A 377 10.18 -0.53 5.60
CA HIS A 377 9.97 0.22 6.82
C HIS A 377 8.55 0.76 7.04
N CYS A 378 7.56 0.49 6.21
CA CYS A 378 6.20 0.97 6.44
C CYS A 378 5.54 0.28 7.64
N ASN A 379 4.70 1.00 8.39
CA ASN A 379 3.80 0.38 9.36
C ASN A 379 2.61 -0.30 8.65
N PRO A 380 2.13 -1.47 9.12
CA PRO A 380 0.95 -2.15 8.59
C PRO A 380 -0.26 -1.24 8.53
N SER A 381 -1.00 -1.29 7.42
CA SER A 381 -1.95 -0.25 7.05
C SER A 381 -3.19 -0.81 6.30
N TRP A 382 -4.35 -0.13 6.44
CA TRP A 382 -5.55 -0.37 5.62
C TRP A 382 -6.45 0.89 5.57
N ARG A 383 -7.39 0.99 4.61
CA ARG A 383 -8.20 2.21 4.37
C ARG A 383 -9.71 1.98 4.44
N MET A 384 -10.43 3.00 4.89
CA MET A 384 -11.88 3.14 4.74
C MET A 384 -12.19 4.37 3.87
N PHE A 385 -12.94 4.18 2.77
CA PHE A 385 -13.33 5.24 1.85
C PHE A 385 -14.74 5.75 2.13
N GLU A 386 -14.93 7.05 1.94
CA GLU A 386 -16.23 7.72 2.05
C GLU A 386 -16.79 8.05 0.67
N VAL A 387 -18.05 7.68 0.45
CA VAL A 387 -18.69 7.82 -0.85
C VAL A 387 -20.04 8.50 -0.74
N SER A 388 -20.25 9.52 -1.57
CA SER A 388 -21.52 10.25 -1.66
C SER A 388 -22.63 9.43 -2.33
N LYS A 389 -23.87 9.93 -2.27
CA LYS A 389 -25.02 9.29 -2.94
C LYS A 389 -24.88 9.27 -4.48
N GLU A 390 -24.10 10.19 -5.06
CA GLU A 390 -23.75 10.22 -6.49
C GLU A 390 -22.57 9.31 -6.86
N HIS A 391 -22.09 8.49 -5.92
CA HIS A 391 -20.94 7.60 -6.05
C HIS A 391 -19.57 8.30 -6.18
N GLN A 392 -19.49 9.61 -5.90
CA GLN A 392 -18.19 10.30 -5.80
C GLN A 392 -17.48 9.87 -4.52
N VAL A 393 -16.24 9.41 -4.68
CA VAL A 393 -15.33 9.08 -3.59
C VAL A 393 -14.67 10.36 -3.11
N SER A 394 -14.99 10.80 -1.89
CA SER A 394 -14.69 12.16 -1.43
C SER A 394 -13.57 12.24 -0.40
N ASP A 395 -13.31 11.16 0.32
CA ASP A 395 -12.29 11.08 1.37
C ASP A 395 -11.91 9.60 1.65
N PHE A 396 -10.80 9.41 2.37
CA PHE A 396 -10.50 8.16 3.04
C PHE A 396 -9.92 8.40 4.45
N SER A 397 -10.22 7.47 5.35
CA SER A 397 -9.53 7.32 6.63
C SER A 397 -8.50 6.20 6.54
N GLN A 398 -7.24 6.53 6.80
CA GLN A 398 -6.14 5.57 6.87
C GLN A 398 -6.01 5.06 8.31
N TYR A 399 -5.91 3.75 8.47
CA TYR A 399 -5.61 3.10 9.75
C TYR A 399 -4.26 2.42 9.69
N PHE A 400 -3.55 2.36 10.81
CA PHE A 400 -2.25 1.73 10.89
C PHE A 400 -1.97 1.12 12.26
N LEU A 401 -1.03 0.18 12.29
CA LEU A 401 -0.46 -0.41 13.50
C LEU A 401 1.00 0.04 13.64
N ARG A 402 1.34 0.72 14.74
CA ARG A 402 2.72 1.18 14.97
C ARG A 402 3.60 0.06 15.54
N LEU A 403 4.26 -0.72 14.68
CA LEU A 403 5.08 -1.87 15.13
C LEU A 403 6.30 -1.48 15.97
N ALA A 404 6.86 -0.29 15.75
CA ALA A 404 8.06 0.19 16.46
C ALA A 404 7.79 0.73 17.88
N ASP A 405 6.53 0.79 18.31
CA ASP A 405 6.20 1.27 19.65
C ASP A 405 6.66 0.26 20.71
N THR A 406 7.60 0.68 21.56
CA THR A 406 8.15 -0.15 22.63
C THR A 406 7.09 -0.56 23.64
N ASP A 407 6.02 0.22 23.84
CA ASP A 407 4.93 -0.17 24.74
C ASP A 407 4.05 -1.26 24.15
N ILE A 408 3.91 -1.32 22.82
CA ILE A 408 3.28 -2.43 22.11
C ILE A 408 4.16 -3.66 22.27
N GLN A 409 5.46 -3.57 22.00
CA GLN A 409 6.38 -4.71 22.14
C GLN A 409 6.49 -5.20 23.60
N LEU A 410 6.64 -4.31 24.59
CA LEU A 410 6.82 -4.67 26.01
C LEU A 410 5.51 -5.07 26.72
N ASN A 411 4.35 -4.47 26.41
CA ASN A 411 3.07 -4.98 26.92
C ASN A 411 2.65 -6.27 26.23
N MET A 412 3.03 -6.48 24.97
CA MET A 412 2.77 -7.75 24.29
C MET A 412 3.62 -8.86 24.91
N ASP A 413 4.91 -8.71 25.16
CA ASP A 413 5.71 -9.81 25.71
C ASP A 413 5.19 -10.35 27.07
N SER A 414 4.71 -9.48 27.97
CA SER A 414 4.18 -9.91 29.29
C SER A 414 2.70 -10.30 29.29
N ARG A 415 1.87 -9.72 28.41
CA ARG A 415 0.42 -9.97 28.34
C ARG A 415 0.08 -11.06 27.33
N TRP A 416 0.81 -11.16 26.22
CA TRP A 416 0.68 -12.19 25.19
C TRP A 416 0.99 -13.57 25.74
N GLU A 417 2.12 -13.80 26.44
CA GLU A 417 2.37 -15.11 27.06
C GLU A 417 1.23 -15.56 27.99
N LYS A 418 0.64 -14.61 28.73
CA LYS A 418 -0.49 -14.88 29.63
C LYS A 418 -1.79 -15.12 28.86
N LEU A 419 -2.06 -14.37 27.80
CA LEU A 419 -3.27 -14.49 26.96
C LEU A 419 -3.21 -15.72 26.05
N HIS A 420 -2.02 -16.08 25.57
CA HIS A 420 -1.75 -17.24 24.73
C HIS A 420 -1.96 -18.53 25.50
N ARG A 421 -1.48 -18.60 26.74
CA ARG A 421 -1.81 -19.69 27.67
C ARG A 421 -3.32 -19.80 27.96
N LEU A 422 -4.09 -18.73 27.77
CA LEU A 422 -5.54 -18.70 27.96
C LEU A 422 -6.33 -18.82 26.65
N GLY A 423 -5.67 -18.91 25.48
CA GLY A 423 -6.30 -18.95 24.16
C GLY A 423 -7.05 -17.65 23.79
N ARG A 424 -6.58 -16.48 24.25
CA ARG A 424 -7.27 -15.18 24.10
C ARG A 424 -6.49 -14.13 23.32
N ASP A 425 -5.50 -14.54 22.53
CA ASP A 425 -4.63 -13.61 21.79
C ASP A 425 -5.38 -12.75 20.76
N GLU A 426 -6.44 -13.31 20.20
CA GLU A 426 -7.35 -12.65 19.25
C GLU A 426 -8.13 -11.46 19.88
N GLU A 427 -8.34 -11.43 21.20
CA GLU A 427 -9.17 -10.39 21.82
C GLU A 427 -8.46 -9.03 22.02
N VAL A 428 -7.15 -8.95 21.81
CA VAL A 428 -6.35 -7.77 22.18
C VAL A 428 -5.52 -7.19 21.04
N SER A 429 -5.08 -8.01 20.08
CA SER A 429 -4.17 -7.55 19.01
C SER A 429 -4.75 -6.40 18.18
N TRP A 430 -6.04 -6.45 17.85
CA TRP A 430 -6.71 -5.46 17.03
C TRP A 430 -6.83 -4.08 17.72
N LYS A 431 -6.74 -4.02 19.05
CA LYS A 431 -6.88 -2.77 19.83
C LYS A 431 -5.70 -1.82 19.71
N PHE A 432 -4.58 -2.28 19.16
CA PHE A 432 -3.39 -1.46 18.93
C PHE A 432 -3.43 -0.69 17.62
N TRP A 433 -4.37 -1.01 16.74
CA TRP A 433 -4.60 -0.25 15.51
C TRP A 433 -5.27 1.08 15.83
N GLN A 434 -4.93 2.10 15.06
CA GLN A 434 -5.43 3.46 15.25
C GLN A 434 -5.63 4.16 13.91
N LYS A 435 -6.53 5.14 13.87
CA LYS A 435 -6.66 6.04 12.71
C LYS A 435 -5.38 6.89 12.62
N GLN A 436 -4.71 6.83 11.47
CA GLN A 436 -3.54 7.64 11.17
C GLN A 436 -3.97 9.07 10.81
N TYR A 437 -4.85 9.20 9.81
CA TYR A 437 -5.39 10.48 9.35
C TYR A 437 -6.65 10.28 8.49
N SER A 438 -7.41 11.34 8.24
CA SER A 438 -8.34 11.46 7.10
C SER A 438 -7.67 12.35 6.05
N PHE A 439 -7.78 11.98 4.77
CA PHE A 439 -7.14 12.73 3.69
C PHE A 439 -7.65 14.17 3.62
N ARG A 440 -8.96 14.35 3.67
CA ARG A 440 -9.61 15.67 3.64
C ARG A 440 -9.24 16.51 4.86
N ASP A 441 -9.29 15.94 6.06
CA ASP A 441 -8.94 16.66 7.29
C ASP A 441 -7.47 17.11 7.28
N GLN A 442 -6.58 16.28 6.73
CA GLN A 442 -5.14 16.52 6.74
C GLN A 442 -4.67 17.50 5.66
N TYR A 443 -5.26 17.45 4.46
CA TYR A 443 -4.80 18.23 3.31
C TYR A 443 -5.77 19.32 2.86
N GLY A 444 -6.96 19.40 3.44
CA GLY A 444 -7.97 20.41 3.14
C GLY A 444 -8.64 20.25 1.77
N VAL A 445 -8.36 19.15 1.06
CA VAL A 445 -8.89 18.83 -0.26
C VAL A 445 -9.41 17.38 -0.29
N GLY A 446 -10.36 17.08 -1.16
CA GLY A 446 -10.79 15.72 -1.44
C GLY A 446 -9.94 14.97 -2.48
N LEU A 447 -10.53 13.92 -3.03
CA LEU A 447 -9.85 12.95 -3.91
C LEU A 447 -10.17 13.14 -5.40
N ASP A 448 -10.95 14.16 -5.76
CA ASP A 448 -11.23 14.44 -7.16
C ASP A 448 -9.96 14.96 -7.89
N PRO A 449 -9.85 14.77 -9.21
CA PRO A 449 -8.62 15.11 -9.93
C PRO A 449 -8.23 16.59 -9.85
N GLU A 450 -9.19 17.52 -9.76
CA GLU A 450 -8.91 18.96 -9.68
C GLU A 450 -8.37 19.31 -8.29
N GLU A 451 -9.00 18.79 -7.24
CA GLU A 451 -8.54 18.90 -5.84
C GLU A 451 -7.13 18.30 -5.64
N LEU A 452 -6.87 17.10 -6.19
CA LEU A 452 -5.53 16.48 -6.12
C LEU A 452 -4.47 17.26 -6.92
N GLN A 453 -4.86 17.87 -8.04
CA GLN A 453 -3.98 18.76 -8.81
C GLN A 453 -3.63 20.01 -8.00
N GLU A 454 -4.56 20.59 -7.25
CA GLU A 454 -4.29 21.71 -6.34
C GLU A 454 -3.32 21.32 -5.22
N LEU A 455 -3.53 20.16 -4.59
CA LEU A 455 -2.61 19.63 -3.59
C LEU A 455 -1.21 19.38 -4.16
N TRP A 456 -1.10 18.78 -5.35
CA TRP A 456 0.17 18.60 -6.04
C TRP A 456 0.91 19.93 -6.29
N MET A 457 0.18 21.00 -6.64
CA MET A 457 0.77 22.34 -6.76
C MET A 457 1.21 22.92 -5.41
N ALA A 458 0.46 22.66 -4.34
CA ALA A 458 0.81 23.10 -2.99
C ALA A 458 2.06 22.38 -2.46
N LEU A 459 2.16 21.06 -2.66
CA LEU A 459 3.31 20.24 -2.24
C LEU A 459 4.63 20.71 -2.86
N GLN A 460 4.60 21.22 -4.10
CA GLN A 460 5.78 21.81 -4.77
C GLN A 460 6.27 23.10 -4.13
N ARG A 461 5.39 23.84 -3.44
CA ARG A 461 5.66 25.18 -2.91
C ARG A 461 5.89 25.20 -1.40
N ASP A 462 5.41 24.17 -0.70
CA ASP A 462 5.49 24.04 0.74
C ASP A 462 6.27 22.77 1.15
N PRO A 463 7.57 22.90 1.47
CA PRO A 463 8.39 21.77 1.94
C PRO A 463 7.90 21.13 3.26
N GLY A 464 7.17 21.88 4.10
CA GLY A 464 6.58 21.36 5.33
C GLY A 464 5.39 20.45 5.05
N LEU A 465 4.53 20.87 4.12
CA LEU A 465 3.44 20.05 3.62
C LEU A 465 3.96 18.79 2.92
N LEU A 466 4.98 18.91 2.08
CA LEU A 466 5.61 17.77 1.41
C LEU A 466 6.21 16.76 2.41
N ARG A 467 6.91 17.25 3.44
CA ARG A 467 7.42 16.37 4.51
C ARG A 467 6.31 15.64 5.24
N THR A 468 5.20 16.33 5.51
CA THR A 468 4.02 15.72 6.16
C THR A 468 3.42 14.64 5.26
N TYR A 469 3.26 14.93 3.97
CA TYR A 469 2.77 13.96 2.99
C TYR A 469 3.67 12.73 2.89
N VAL A 470 4.98 12.91 2.78
CA VAL A 470 5.92 11.77 2.72
C VAL A 470 5.95 10.99 4.03
N SER A 471 5.77 11.64 5.17
CA SER A 471 5.59 10.93 6.44
C SER A 471 4.35 10.04 6.43
N HIS A 472 3.26 10.45 5.77
CA HIS A 472 2.09 9.57 5.58
C HIS A 472 2.38 8.46 4.57
N MET A 473 3.10 8.76 3.47
CA MET A 473 3.51 7.80 2.45
C MET A 473 4.17 6.54 3.01
N PHE A 474 5.02 6.70 4.03
CA PHE A 474 5.74 5.61 4.68
C PHE A 474 5.12 5.20 6.02
N SER A 475 3.83 5.46 6.22
CA SER A 475 3.09 5.14 7.45
C SER A 475 3.84 5.54 8.73
N GLN A 476 4.38 6.76 8.73
CA GLN A 476 5.13 7.41 9.82
C GLN A 476 6.55 6.89 10.10
N THR A 477 7.18 6.20 9.16
CA THR A 477 8.62 5.92 9.24
C THR A 477 9.41 6.88 8.35
N VAL A 478 10.22 7.74 8.96
CA VAL A 478 10.98 8.76 8.21
C VAL A 478 12.34 8.20 7.82
N GLY A 479 12.66 8.23 6.52
CA GLY A 479 14.01 8.05 5.99
C GLY A 479 14.54 9.36 5.37
N ASN A 480 15.84 9.43 5.11
CA ASN A 480 16.44 10.51 4.32
C ASN A 480 16.16 10.26 2.83
N TYR A 481 14.99 10.67 2.34
CA TYR A 481 14.63 10.60 0.92
C TYR A 481 14.71 11.97 0.26
N ASP A 482 15.06 12.01 -1.02
CA ASP A 482 14.77 13.19 -1.85
C ASP A 482 13.27 13.21 -2.11
N TYR A 483 12.59 14.14 -1.44
CA TYR A 483 11.13 14.22 -1.49
C TYR A 483 10.61 14.71 -2.84
N PHE A 484 11.47 15.25 -3.71
CA PHE A 484 11.07 15.81 -5.00
C PHE A 484 10.73 14.73 -6.03
N ASP A 485 11.35 13.56 -5.96
CA ASP A 485 11.04 12.43 -6.84
C ASP A 485 9.56 12.01 -6.77
N TYR A 486 8.98 12.04 -5.57
CA TYR A 486 7.56 11.73 -5.38
C TYR A 486 6.61 12.74 -6.02
N ILE A 487 7.02 14.00 -6.17
CA ILE A 487 6.25 15.01 -6.90
C ILE A 487 6.19 14.68 -8.39
N CYS A 488 7.27 14.12 -8.93
CA CYS A 488 7.32 13.67 -10.31
C CYS A 488 6.45 12.43 -10.51
N ASP A 489 6.47 11.48 -9.57
CA ASP A 489 5.62 10.27 -9.60
C ASP A 489 4.12 10.60 -9.60
N MET A 490 3.70 11.63 -8.87
CA MET A 490 2.29 12.08 -8.82
C MET A 490 1.78 12.55 -10.19
N ARG A 491 2.64 13.13 -11.02
CA ARG A 491 2.27 13.79 -12.28
C ARG A 491 2.60 12.97 -13.52
N TYR A 492 3.79 12.40 -13.57
CA TYR A 492 4.37 11.85 -14.78
C TYR A 492 4.37 10.34 -14.73
N LEU A 493 3.37 9.74 -15.40
CA LEU A 493 3.25 8.29 -15.47
C LEU A 493 4.27 7.66 -16.43
N SER A 494 4.64 8.31 -17.53
CA SER A 494 5.65 7.78 -18.45
C SER A 494 7.06 7.95 -17.88
N GLU A 495 7.89 6.93 -18.01
CA GLU A 495 9.30 6.91 -17.55
C GLU A 495 10.09 8.13 -18.03
N GLU A 496 10.13 8.39 -19.34
CA GLU A 496 10.86 9.51 -19.93
C GLU A 496 10.54 10.87 -19.27
N LYS A 497 9.23 11.17 -19.10
CA LYS A 497 8.80 12.44 -18.49
C LYS A 497 9.07 12.49 -16.99
N ASN A 498 8.97 11.35 -16.31
CA ASN A 498 9.24 11.22 -14.88
C ASN A 498 10.73 11.46 -14.61
N ASP A 499 11.60 10.77 -15.34
CA ASP A 499 13.06 10.95 -15.24
C ASP A 499 13.48 12.37 -15.60
N ALA A 500 12.88 12.97 -16.65
CA ALA A 500 13.13 14.35 -17.02
C ALA A 500 12.61 15.37 -16.00
N CYS A 501 11.66 15.00 -15.14
CA CYS A 501 11.21 15.80 -14.01
C CYS A 501 12.20 15.68 -12.85
N SER A 502 12.54 14.45 -12.46
CA SER A 502 13.48 14.17 -11.37
C SER A 502 14.86 14.77 -11.62
N ALA A 503 15.37 14.68 -12.86
CA ALA A 503 16.66 15.23 -13.24
C ALA A 503 16.76 16.76 -13.10
N ARG A 504 15.65 17.50 -13.06
CA ARG A 504 15.66 18.96 -12.84
C ARG A 504 15.92 19.32 -11.38
N GLY A 505 15.58 18.44 -10.45
CA GLY A 505 15.63 18.70 -9.01
C GLY A 505 14.76 19.90 -8.58
N ALA A 506 14.79 20.21 -7.28
CA ALA A 506 14.10 21.34 -6.70
C ALA A 506 14.80 22.69 -7.01
N LEU A 507 14.90 23.09 -8.28
CA LEU A 507 15.19 24.48 -8.67
C LEU A 507 13.88 25.20 -8.99
N LEU A 508 13.15 25.62 -7.96
CA LEU A 508 12.21 26.73 -8.11
C LEU A 508 12.91 28.01 -7.65
N GLU A 509 13.41 28.79 -8.61
CA GLU A 509 13.38 30.24 -8.45
C GLU A 509 11.92 30.61 -8.14
N SER A 510 11.70 31.21 -6.98
CA SER A 510 10.39 31.58 -6.47
C SER A 510 9.59 32.41 -7.50
N PRO A 511 8.46 31.91 -8.03
CA PRO A 511 7.55 32.72 -8.85
C PRO A 511 6.74 33.68 -7.96
N PRO A 512 6.22 34.79 -8.51
CA PRO A 512 5.59 35.85 -7.71
C PRO A 512 4.31 35.36 -7.03
N PRO A 513 3.89 35.99 -5.91
CA PRO A 513 2.75 35.53 -5.13
C PRO A 513 1.46 35.62 -5.94
N LEU A 514 0.74 34.50 -6.08
CA LEU A 514 -0.69 34.50 -6.37
C LEU A 514 -1.42 34.56 -5.02
N GLU A 515 -2.24 35.59 -4.83
CA GLU A 515 -3.08 35.72 -3.64
C GLU A 515 -4.02 34.50 -3.54
N LEU A 516 -3.71 33.60 -2.60
CA LEU A 516 -4.67 32.60 -2.15
C LEU A 516 -5.90 33.33 -1.60
N ARG A 517 -7.09 32.96 -2.06
CA ARG A 517 -8.33 33.33 -1.37
C ARG A 517 -8.27 32.73 0.04
N ARG A 518 -8.13 33.61 1.03
CA ARG A 518 -8.13 33.25 2.46
C ARG A 518 -9.35 32.42 2.83
N ALA A 519 -9.08 31.24 3.38
CA ALA A 519 -9.89 30.49 4.35
C ALA A 519 -8.88 29.57 5.06
N ILE A 520 -8.75 29.40 6.37
CA ILE A 520 -9.56 29.71 7.56
C ILE A 520 -8.53 29.97 8.68
N GLY A 521 -8.73 31.01 9.50
CA GLY A 521 -7.88 31.27 10.67
C GLY A 521 -8.09 30.20 11.77
N PRO A 522 -7.16 30.07 12.73
CA PRO A 522 -7.26 29.07 13.77
C PRO A 522 -8.58 29.22 14.54
N THR A 523 -9.27 28.11 14.73
CA THR A 523 -10.43 28.00 15.62
C THR A 523 -10.02 28.37 17.04
N SER A 524 -10.97 28.90 17.80
CA SER A 524 -10.79 29.52 19.12
C SER A 524 -10.39 28.55 20.26
N SER A 525 -9.79 27.40 19.95
CA SER A 525 -9.18 26.48 20.92
C SER A 525 -7.64 26.51 20.89
N ASP A 526 -7.04 27.09 19.86
CA ASP A 526 -5.56 27.08 19.69
C ASP A 526 -4.86 28.32 20.25
N ALA A 527 -5.63 29.36 20.63
CA ALA A 527 -5.09 30.58 21.23
C ALA A 527 -4.62 30.40 22.69
N GLU A 528 -5.19 29.45 23.45
CA GLU A 528 -4.79 29.18 24.84
C GLU A 528 -3.55 28.26 24.97
N VAL A 529 -3.23 27.48 23.93
CA VAL A 529 -2.07 26.58 23.95
C VAL A 529 -0.77 27.31 23.57
N ALA A 530 -0.85 28.31 22.68
CA ALA A 530 0.31 29.08 22.23
C ALA A 530 0.90 30.00 23.32
N GLU A 531 0.08 30.52 24.23
CA GLU A 531 0.57 31.36 25.35
C GLU A 531 1.32 30.53 26.41
N THR A 532 0.94 29.26 26.60
CA THR A 532 1.54 28.37 27.60
C THR A 532 2.94 27.89 27.18
N TYR A 533 3.15 27.60 25.89
CA TYR A 533 4.46 27.17 25.36
C TYR A 533 5.49 28.31 25.26
N GLY A 534 5.04 29.56 25.08
CA GLY A 534 5.91 30.75 25.10
C GLY A 534 6.52 31.01 26.49
N SER A 535 5.71 30.85 27.56
CA SER A 535 6.18 30.99 28.94
C SER A 535 7.13 29.87 29.40
N MET A 536 6.96 28.65 28.89
CA MET A 536 7.77 27.50 29.29
C MET A 536 9.19 27.54 28.70
N ARG A 537 9.37 28.06 27.46
CA ARG A 537 10.71 28.24 26.85
C ARG A 537 11.54 29.31 27.55
N LEU A 538 10.92 30.38 28.05
CA LEU A 538 11.61 31.42 28.83
C LEU A 538 12.03 30.91 30.22
N ALA A 539 11.22 30.06 30.87
CA ALA A 539 11.55 29.46 32.16
C ALA A 539 12.71 28.45 32.08
N VAL A 540 12.77 27.61 31.04
CA VAL A 540 13.83 26.60 30.84
C VAL A 540 15.18 27.25 30.48
N LEU A 541 15.16 28.33 29.69
CA LEU A 541 16.36 29.13 29.41
C LEU A 541 16.85 29.88 30.66
N GLY A 542 15.94 30.41 31.49
CA GLY A 542 16.28 31.04 32.76
C GLY A 542 16.92 30.07 33.76
N ALA A 543 16.37 28.86 33.91
CA ALA A 543 16.89 27.84 34.82
C ALA A 543 18.30 27.36 34.44
N SER A 544 18.58 27.22 33.14
CA SER A 544 19.89 26.80 32.63
C SER A 544 20.97 27.87 32.83
N LEU A 545 20.61 29.16 32.81
CA LEU A 545 21.56 30.25 33.09
C LEU A 545 21.92 30.32 34.58
N THR A 546 20.94 30.14 35.47
CA THR A 546 21.17 30.09 36.93
C THR A 546 22.00 28.88 37.37
N LEU A 547 21.81 27.71 36.75
CA LEU A 547 22.56 26.50 37.10
C LEU A 547 24.04 26.63 36.69
N ASN A 548 24.32 27.23 35.53
CA ASN A 548 25.70 27.47 35.08
C ASN A 548 26.42 28.55 35.91
N LEU A 549 25.71 29.58 36.39
CA LEU A 549 26.28 30.59 37.30
C LEU A 549 26.56 30.02 38.70
N LEU A 550 25.70 29.14 39.20
CA LEU A 550 25.91 28.43 40.47
C LEU A 550 27.11 27.45 40.38
N LEU A 551 27.19 26.66 39.31
CA LEU A 551 28.34 25.76 39.08
C LEU A 551 29.67 26.53 38.93
N GLY A 552 29.67 27.65 38.21
CA GLY A 552 30.84 28.51 38.09
C GLY A 552 31.30 29.09 39.43
N SER A 553 30.36 29.47 40.30
CA SER A 553 30.64 30.03 41.63
C SER A 553 31.21 28.97 42.60
N VAL A 554 30.71 27.72 42.53
CA VAL A 554 31.21 26.59 43.32
C VAL A 554 32.63 26.20 42.89
N VAL A 555 32.92 26.17 41.58
CA VAL A 555 34.26 25.90 41.06
C VAL A 555 35.24 27.01 41.48
N LEU A 556 34.83 28.29 41.44
CA LEU A 556 35.67 29.40 41.90
C LEU A 556 35.97 29.34 43.40
N LEU A 557 35.01 28.90 44.23
CA LEU A 557 35.17 28.67 45.66
C LEU A 557 36.09 27.48 45.95
N MET A 558 35.99 26.38 45.20
CA MET A 558 36.89 25.23 45.33
C MET A 558 38.33 25.57 44.91
N VAL A 559 38.52 26.36 43.84
CA VAL A 559 39.84 26.83 43.42
C VAL A 559 40.45 27.80 44.44
N ARG A 560 39.65 28.69 45.04
CA ARG A 560 40.10 29.59 46.12
C ARG A 560 40.43 28.84 47.42
N ARG A 561 39.70 27.75 47.74
CA ARG A 561 39.99 26.90 48.89
C ARG A 561 41.29 26.11 48.70
N ARG A 562 41.50 25.53 47.51
CA ARG A 562 42.75 24.80 47.18
C ARG A 562 43.99 25.70 47.21
N ARG A 563 43.88 26.95 46.72
CA ARG A 563 44.98 27.94 46.84
C ARG A 563 45.24 28.42 48.27
N ARG A 564 44.25 28.38 49.18
CA ARG A 564 44.45 28.67 50.61
C ARG A 564 45.09 27.50 51.36
N GLU A 565 44.78 26.26 50.95
CA GLU A 565 45.39 25.05 51.51
C GLU A 565 46.85 24.89 51.03
N GLU A 566 47.19 25.27 49.80
CA GLU A 566 48.59 25.31 49.30
C GLU A 566 49.43 26.46 49.89
N ALA A 567 48.81 27.56 50.31
CA ALA A 567 49.48 28.68 50.98
C ALA A 567 49.74 28.45 52.48
N ALA A 568 49.12 27.43 53.09
CA ALA A 568 49.32 27.05 54.48
C ALA A 568 50.50 26.06 54.69
N SER A 569 51.10 25.56 53.60
CA SER A 569 52.18 24.56 53.62
C SER A 569 53.60 25.15 53.63
N TYR A 570 53.75 26.47 53.74
CA TYR A 570 55.04 27.17 53.65
C TYR A 570 55.25 28.17 54.80
N VAL A 571 55.15 27.73 56.06
CA VAL A 571 55.78 28.41 57.21
C VAL A 571 56.14 27.38 58.29
N ALA A 572 57.38 26.91 58.29
CA ALA A 572 58.22 26.64 59.47
C ALA A 572 59.52 25.91 59.03
N LEU A 573 60.57 26.72 58.83
CA LEU A 573 62.00 26.37 58.94
C LEU A 573 62.39 26.24 60.44
N PRO A 574 63.61 25.81 60.82
CA PRO A 574 64.82 25.54 60.02
C PRO A 574 65.26 24.07 59.95
#